data_AF-A0AAD3M4Q7-F1
#
_entry.id   AF-A0AAD3M4Q7-F1
#
_cell.length_a   1.000
_cell.length_b   1.000
_cell.length_c   1.000
_cell.angle_alpha   90.00
_cell.angle_beta   90.00
_cell.angle_gamma   90.00
#
_symmetry.space_group_name_H-M   'P 1'
#
loop_
_entity.id
_entity.type
_entity.pdbx_description
1 polymer ?
#
loop_
_entity_poly.entity_id
_entity_poly.type
_entity_poly.pdbx_seq_one_letter_code
_entity_poly.pdbx_strand_id
1 'polypeptide(L)'
;GWPMYAQLLIDLFKYLAPFLRNVELNKPMQILYKGTLRVLLVLLHDFPEFLCDYHYGFCDVIPPNCIQLRNLILSAFPRNMRLPDPFTPNLKVDMLSEINIAPRILTNFTGVMPSQFKKDLDSYLKTRSPVTFLSELRSNLQVSNEPGNRYNIQLINALVLYVGTQAIAHIHNKGSTPSMSTITHSAHMDIFQNLAVDLDTEGRYLFLNAIANQLRYPNSHTHYFSCTMLYLFAEANTEAIQEQITRVLLERLIVNRPHPWGLLITFIELIKNPAFKFWSHDFVHCAPEIEKLFQSVAQCCMGQKQAQQVMEGTGAS
;
A
#
# COMPACT_ATOMS: atom_id res chain seq x y z
N GLY A 1 -5.94 -1.11 28.52
CA GLY A 1 -6.41 0.22 28.06
C GLY A 1 -6.28 0.46 26.57
N TRP A 2 -5.43 -0.26 25.82
CA TRP A 2 -5.19 0.03 24.40
C TRP A 2 -6.45 0.08 23.51
N PRO A 3 -7.41 -0.88 23.60
CA PRO A 3 -8.61 -0.79 22.76
C PRO A 3 -9.42 0.49 23.00
N MET A 4 -9.51 0.93 24.25
CA MET A 4 -10.24 2.17 24.60
C MET A 4 -9.54 3.41 24.05
N TYR A 5 -8.20 3.47 24.12
CA TYR A 5 -7.44 4.59 23.58
C TYR A 5 -7.47 4.61 22.04
N ALA A 6 -7.43 3.44 21.40
CA ALA A 6 -7.62 3.31 19.96
C ALA A 6 -9.00 3.83 19.53
N GLN A 7 -10.05 3.54 20.30
CA GLN A 7 -11.39 4.07 20.03
C GLN A 7 -11.41 5.60 20.05
N LEU A 8 -10.78 6.24 21.04
CA LEU A 8 -10.69 7.71 21.11
C LEU A 8 -9.96 8.31 19.90
N LEU A 9 -8.88 7.68 19.43
CA LEU A 9 -8.19 8.13 18.22
C LEU A 9 -9.04 7.93 16.96
N ILE A 10 -9.77 6.81 16.87
CA ILE A 10 -10.72 6.57 15.79
C ILE A 10 -11.80 7.65 15.78
N ASP A 11 -12.34 8.03 16.94
CA ASP A 11 -13.36 9.08 17.06
C ASP A 11 -12.80 10.44 16.59
N LEU A 12 -11.55 10.77 16.97
CA LEU A 12 -10.85 11.95 16.48
C LEU A 12 -10.67 11.92 14.96
N PHE A 13 -10.22 10.80 14.38
CA PHE A 13 -10.02 10.70 12.93
C PHE A 13 -11.33 10.76 12.16
N LYS A 14 -12.40 10.15 12.66
CA LYS A 14 -13.76 10.27 12.08
C LYS A 14 -14.24 11.71 12.06
N TYR A 15 -14.02 12.45 13.15
CA TYR A 15 -14.34 13.88 13.22
C TYR A 15 -13.54 14.70 12.20
N LEU A 16 -12.23 14.42 12.06
CA LEU A 16 -11.36 15.14 11.12
C LEU A 16 -11.63 14.80 9.64
N ALA A 17 -12.05 13.57 9.36
CA ALA A 17 -12.13 13.02 8.00
C ALA A 17 -12.84 13.90 6.97
N PRO A 18 -14.06 14.44 7.19
CA PRO A 18 -14.73 15.26 6.18
C PRO A 18 -13.97 16.55 5.85
N PHE A 19 -13.42 17.22 6.87
CA PHE A 19 -12.65 18.46 6.69
C PHE A 19 -11.34 18.21 5.94
N LEU A 20 -10.65 17.12 6.28
CA LEU A 20 -9.38 16.76 5.64
C LEU A 20 -9.58 16.28 4.19
N ARG A 21 -10.69 15.59 3.90
CA ARG A 21 -11.03 15.14 2.54
C ARG A 21 -11.28 16.33 1.62
N ASN A 22 -12.04 17.32 2.09
CA ASN A 22 -12.42 18.49 1.30
C ASN A 22 -11.38 19.63 1.32
N VAL A 23 -10.26 19.44 2.01
CA VAL A 23 -9.21 20.47 2.18
C VAL A 23 -9.74 21.75 2.85
N GLU A 24 -10.75 21.61 3.71
CA GLU A 24 -11.39 22.71 4.45
C GLU A 24 -10.63 23.02 5.75
N LEU A 25 -9.38 23.45 5.61
CA LEU A 25 -8.44 23.68 6.71
C LEU A 25 -8.44 25.14 7.18
N ASN A 26 -9.52 25.57 7.82
CA ASN A 26 -9.55 26.87 8.52
C ASN A 26 -8.53 26.90 9.69
N LYS A 27 -8.23 28.09 10.23
CA LYS A 27 -7.21 28.23 11.28
C LYS A 27 -7.42 27.28 12.49
N PRO A 28 -8.63 27.14 13.07
CA PRO A 28 -8.89 26.14 14.11
C PRO A 28 -8.57 24.70 13.68
N MET A 29 -8.99 24.30 12.49
CA MET A 29 -8.74 22.96 11.97
C MET A 29 -7.25 22.68 11.74
N GLN A 30 -6.48 23.69 11.31
CA GLN A 30 -5.02 23.56 11.21
C GLN A 30 -4.35 23.35 12.58
N ILE A 31 -4.84 24.03 13.62
CA ILE A 31 -4.34 23.84 14.99
C ILE A 31 -4.65 22.42 15.47
N LEU A 32 -5.89 21.96 15.26
CA LEU A 32 -6.31 20.61 15.62
C LEU A 32 -5.51 19.53 14.86
N TYR A 33 -5.30 19.72 13.56
CA TYR A 33 -4.48 18.83 12.74
C TYR A 33 -3.03 18.77 13.23
N LYS A 34 -2.40 19.92 13.53
CA LYS A 34 -1.05 19.97 14.10
C LYS A 34 -0.98 19.31 15.48
N GLY A 35 -2.02 19.49 16.32
CA GLY A 35 -2.15 18.79 17.59
C GLY A 35 -2.21 17.27 17.40
N THR A 36 -3.00 16.80 16.44
CA THR A 36 -3.14 15.38 16.09
C THR A 36 -1.80 14.79 15.61
N LEU A 37 -1.05 15.51 14.77
CA LEU A 37 0.29 15.11 14.35
C LEU A 37 1.25 14.96 15.54
N ARG A 38 1.22 15.90 16.50
CA ARG A 38 2.06 15.84 17.71
C ARG A 38 1.72 14.63 18.58
N VAL A 39 0.44 14.34 18.79
CA VAL A 39 0.00 13.15 19.52
C VAL A 39 0.49 11.89 18.82
N LEU A 40 0.33 11.78 17.50
CA LEU A 40 0.82 10.63 16.73
C LEU A 40 2.35 10.50 16.76
N LEU A 41 3.10 11.60 16.76
CA LEU A 41 4.56 11.58 16.91
C LEU A 41 4.99 11.02 18.26
N VAL A 42 4.33 11.43 19.35
CA VAL A 42 4.57 10.87 20.69
C VAL A 42 4.25 9.38 20.71
N LEU A 43 3.10 8.97 20.17
CA LEU A 43 2.72 7.56 20.10
C LEU A 43 3.70 6.73 19.25
N LEU A 44 4.19 7.28 18.14
CA LEU A 44 5.18 6.62 17.30
C LEU A 44 6.51 6.42 18.02
N HIS A 45 6.95 7.41 18.80
CA HIS A 45 8.19 7.34 19.55
C HIS A 45 8.09 6.40 20.76
N ASP A 46 7.06 6.58 21.60
CA ASP A 46 6.96 5.91 22.91
C ASP A 46 6.20 4.57 22.87
N PHE A 47 5.24 4.44 21.95
CA PHE A 47 4.31 3.30 21.85
C PHE A 47 4.11 2.80 20.41
N PRO A 48 5.17 2.53 19.64
CA PRO A 48 5.03 2.15 18.24
C PRO A 48 4.24 0.84 18.05
N GLU A 49 4.31 -0.11 18.99
CA GLU A 49 3.52 -1.35 18.92
C GLU A 49 2.01 -1.10 18.96
N PHE A 50 1.58 -0.06 19.68
CA PHE A 50 0.17 0.36 19.68
C PHE A 50 -0.26 0.84 18.29
N LEU A 51 0.54 1.68 17.64
CA LEU A 51 0.24 2.10 16.26
C LEU A 51 0.31 0.91 15.29
N CYS A 52 1.23 -0.04 15.49
CA CYS A 52 1.32 -1.26 14.67
C CYS A 52 0.06 -2.11 14.73
N ASP A 53 -0.41 -2.40 15.95
CA ASP A 53 -1.52 -3.32 16.21
C ASP A 53 -2.86 -2.77 15.71
N TYR A 54 -3.04 -1.44 15.75
CA TYR A 54 -4.27 -0.73 15.36
C TYR A 54 -4.18 -0.01 14.01
N HIS A 55 -3.07 -0.16 13.26
CA HIS A 55 -2.85 0.57 12.00
C HIS A 55 -4.02 0.43 11.00
N TYR A 56 -4.61 -0.77 10.91
CA TYR A 56 -5.70 -1.05 10.00
C TYR A 56 -6.91 -0.16 10.31
N GLY A 57 -7.40 -0.20 11.56
CA GLY A 57 -8.55 0.61 11.99
C GLY A 57 -8.32 2.11 11.82
N PHE A 58 -7.10 2.61 12.04
CA PHE A 58 -6.77 4.01 11.81
C PHE A 58 -6.74 4.37 10.31
N CYS A 59 -6.10 3.54 9.47
CA CYS A 59 -6.07 3.76 8.03
C CYS A 59 -7.44 3.65 7.36
N ASP A 60 -8.39 2.94 7.99
CA ASP A 60 -9.74 2.76 7.47
C ASP A 60 -10.65 3.99 7.68
N VAL A 61 -10.24 4.90 8.58
CA VAL A 61 -10.95 6.16 8.87
C VAL A 61 -10.23 7.41 8.38
N ILE A 62 -8.90 7.36 8.26
CA ILE A 62 -8.11 8.50 7.77
C ILE A 62 -8.24 8.59 6.23
N PRO A 63 -8.68 9.75 5.68
CA PRO A 63 -8.81 9.92 4.23
C PRO A 63 -7.51 9.64 3.46
N PRO A 64 -7.59 9.09 2.23
CA PRO A 64 -6.39 8.69 1.49
C PRO A 64 -5.39 9.81 1.23
N ASN A 65 -5.87 11.05 1.03
CA ASN A 65 -5.07 12.25 0.81
C ASN A 65 -4.30 12.73 2.06
N CYS A 66 -4.55 12.17 3.24
CA CYS A 66 -3.85 12.51 4.49
C CYS A 66 -2.51 11.77 4.63
N ILE A 67 -1.63 11.94 3.65
CA ILE A 67 -0.41 11.14 3.50
C ILE A 67 0.47 11.16 4.76
N GLN A 68 0.76 12.35 5.32
CA GLN A 68 1.62 12.47 6.51
C GLN A 68 1.06 11.73 7.73
N LEU A 69 -0.25 11.83 7.98
CA LEU A 69 -0.90 11.14 9.10
C LEU A 69 -0.79 9.63 8.94
N ARG A 70 -1.06 9.13 7.72
CA ARG A 70 -0.97 7.70 7.42
C ARG A 70 0.48 7.21 7.53
N ASN A 71 1.44 7.97 7.03
CA ASN A 71 2.86 7.63 7.15
C ASN A 71 3.31 7.50 8.60
N LEU A 72 2.89 8.39 9.51
CA LEU A 72 3.21 8.25 10.94
C LEU A 72 2.76 6.90 11.52
N ILE A 73 1.57 6.45 11.14
CA ILE A 73 1.00 5.17 11.60
C ILE A 73 1.71 3.99 10.92
N LEU A 74 1.88 4.06 9.60
CA LEU A 74 2.43 2.97 8.78
C LEU A 74 3.95 2.79 8.94
N SER A 75 4.64 3.82 9.44
CA SER A 75 6.06 3.77 9.81
C SER A 75 6.30 3.19 11.20
N ALA A 76 5.26 2.92 11.99
CA ALA A 76 5.44 2.25 13.27
C ALA A 76 5.88 0.79 13.07
N PHE A 77 6.79 0.32 13.93
CA PHE A 77 7.29 -1.06 13.94
C PHE A 77 7.68 -1.49 15.37
N PRO A 78 7.73 -2.81 15.67
CA PRO A 78 8.10 -3.29 17.01
C PRO A 78 9.50 -2.83 17.44
N ARG A 79 9.66 -2.29 18.68
CA ARG A 79 10.93 -1.70 19.14
C ARG A 79 12.11 -2.68 19.17
N ASN A 80 11.84 -3.97 19.33
CA ASN A 80 12.86 -5.02 19.36
C ASN A 80 13.31 -5.44 17.95
N MET A 81 12.68 -4.95 16.89
CA MET A 81 13.08 -5.21 15.52
C MET A 81 14.16 -4.23 15.06
N ARG A 82 15.18 -4.73 14.37
CA ARG A 82 16.18 -3.91 13.68
C ARG A 82 15.85 -3.88 12.20
N LEU A 83 15.46 -2.72 11.71
CA LEU A 83 15.18 -2.55 10.29
C LEU A 83 16.50 -2.53 9.51
N PRO A 84 16.68 -3.37 8.48
CA PRO A 84 17.80 -3.22 7.57
C PRO A 84 17.64 -1.90 6.81
N ASP A 85 18.74 -1.19 6.59
CA ASP A 85 18.72 0.06 5.82
C ASP A 85 18.27 -0.24 4.37
N PRO A 86 17.14 0.34 3.89
CA PRO A 86 16.65 0.15 2.52
C PRO A 86 17.68 0.51 1.43
N PHE A 87 18.67 1.34 1.76
CA PHE A 87 19.70 1.79 0.82
C PHE A 87 20.96 0.92 0.82
N THR A 88 20.98 -0.15 1.61
CA THR A 88 22.08 -1.12 1.61
C THR A 88 22.22 -1.73 0.20
N PRO A 89 23.37 -1.60 -0.47
CA PRO A 89 23.58 -2.18 -1.79
C PRO A 89 23.36 -3.70 -1.77
N ASN A 90 22.61 -4.22 -2.75
CA ASN A 90 22.30 -5.65 -2.89
C ASN A 90 21.59 -6.26 -1.66
N LEU A 91 20.75 -5.50 -0.97
CA LEU A 91 19.90 -6.01 0.10
C LEU A 91 19.01 -7.16 -0.42
N LYS A 92 19.21 -8.36 0.14
CA LYS A 92 18.42 -9.54 -0.18
C LYS A 92 17.22 -9.65 0.76
N VAL A 93 16.11 -9.02 0.36
CA VAL A 93 14.87 -8.97 1.17
C VAL A 93 14.30 -10.37 1.40
N ASP A 94 14.41 -11.24 0.40
CA ASP A 94 14.01 -12.65 0.41
C ASP A 94 14.74 -13.50 1.47
N MET A 95 15.89 -13.05 1.96
CA MET A 95 16.69 -13.73 2.98
C MET A 95 16.37 -13.29 4.41
N LEU A 96 15.54 -12.27 4.60
CA LEU A 96 15.17 -11.79 5.93
C LEU A 96 14.21 -12.79 6.60
N SER A 97 14.53 -13.23 7.81
CA SER A 97 13.71 -14.22 8.53
C SER A 97 12.28 -13.73 8.81
N GLU A 98 12.14 -12.43 9.03
CA GLU A 98 10.95 -11.72 9.43
C GLU A 98 9.86 -11.73 8.35
N ILE A 99 10.22 -11.87 7.07
CA ILE A 99 9.26 -11.89 5.95
C ILE A 99 8.34 -13.11 5.97
N ASN A 100 8.63 -14.12 6.80
CA ASN A 100 7.77 -15.29 6.97
C ASN A 100 6.80 -15.14 8.14
N ILE A 101 6.94 -14.07 8.95
CA ILE A 101 6.14 -13.82 10.15
C ILE A 101 5.02 -12.84 9.83
N ALA A 102 3.77 -13.24 10.08
CA ALA A 102 2.64 -12.35 9.89
C ALA A 102 2.60 -11.23 10.96
N PRO A 103 2.28 -9.98 10.59
CA PRO A 103 2.06 -8.92 11.55
C PRO A 103 0.76 -9.15 12.33
N ARG A 104 0.69 -8.64 13.55
CA ARG A 104 -0.57 -8.65 14.32
C ARG A 104 -1.53 -7.60 13.79
N ILE A 105 -2.81 -7.95 13.70
CA ILE A 105 -3.90 -7.04 13.31
C ILE A 105 -5.02 -7.20 14.34
N LEU A 106 -5.28 -6.16 15.14
CA LEU A 106 -6.29 -6.19 16.21
C LEU A 106 -7.65 -5.61 15.78
N THR A 107 -7.83 -5.32 14.49
CA THR A 107 -9.12 -4.85 13.93
C THR A 107 -9.78 -5.99 13.15
N ASN A 108 -11.06 -6.28 13.44
CA ASN A 108 -11.82 -7.29 12.71
C ASN A 108 -12.26 -6.77 11.32
N PHE A 109 -11.32 -6.72 10.38
CA PHE A 109 -11.57 -6.26 9.01
C PHE A 109 -12.56 -7.14 8.24
N THR A 110 -12.69 -8.42 8.62
CA THR A 110 -13.64 -9.33 7.96
C THR A 110 -15.09 -9.00 8.26
N GLY A 111 -15.37 -8.30 9.37
CA GLY A 111 -16.73 -7.88 9.74
C GLY A 111 -17.34 -6.82 8.81
N VAL A 112 -16.54 -6.16 7.98
CA VAL A 112 -17.01 -5.18 6.97
C VAL A 112 -17.60 -5.87 5.74
N MET A 113 -17.17 -7.10 5.44
CA MET A 113 -17.64 -7.83 4.27
C MET A 113 -19.06 -8.38 4.50
N PRO A 114 -20.04 -8.08 3.61
CA PRO A 114 -21.36 -8.71 3.67
C PRO A 114 -21.23 -10.23 3.65
N SER A 115 -22.04 -10.95 4.44
CA SER A 115 -21.87 -12.40 4.64
C SER A 115 -21.96 -13.20 3.34
N GLN A 116 -22.87 -12.81 2.43
CA GLN A 116 -23.00 -13.45 1.12
C GLN A 116 -21.78 -13.16 0.24
N PHE A 117 -21.35 -11.89 0.16
CA PHE A 117 -20.14 -11.49 -0.57
C PHE A 117 -18.90 -12.26 -0.09
N LYS A 118 -18.72 -12.40 1.23
CA LYS A 118 -17.62 -13.18 1.79
C LYS A 118 -17.69 -14.65 1.41
N LYS A 119 -18.88 -15.26 1.44
CA LYS A 119 -19.08 -16.67 1.04
C LYS A 119 -18.72 -16.88 -0.43
N ASP A 120 -19.13 -15.95 -1.30
CA ASP A 120 -18.85 -16.02 -2.74
C ASP A 120 -17.36 -15.80 -3.03
N LEU A 121 -16.73 -14.87 -2.31
CA LEU A 121 -15.28 -14.66 -2.34
C LEU A 121 -14.52 -15.93 -1.91
N ASP A 122 -14.89 -16.55 -0.79
CA ASP A 122 -14.26 -17.79 -0.32
C ASP A 122 -14.45 -18.93 -1.32
N SER A 123 -15.63 -19.02 -1.93
CA SER A 123 -15.92 -19.99 -2.99
C SER A 123 -15.01 -19.79 -4.20
N TYR A 124 -14.86 -18.54 -4.65
CA TYR A 124 -14.00 -18.18 -5.77
C TYR A 124 -12.52 -18.47 -5.45
N LEU A 125 -12.02 -18.10 -4.27
CA LEU A 125 -10.64 -18.36 -3.86
C LEU A 125 -10.32 -19.86 -3.84
N LYS A 126 -11.29 -20.70 -3.46
CA LYS A 126 -11.12 -22.17 -3.38
C LYS A 126 -11.26 -22.87 -4.73
N THR A 127 -12.23 -22.45 -5.55
CA THR A 127 -12.64 -23.19 -6.76
C THR A 127 -12.24 -22.50 -8.06
N ARG A 128 -11.80 -21.24 -7.98
CA ARG A 128 -11.52 -20.35 -9.13
C ARG A 128 -12.73 -20.23 -10.07
N SER A 129 -13.94 -20.31 -9.50
CA SER A 129 -15.22 -20.33 -10.22
C SER A 129 -16.33 -19.72 -9.36
N PRO A 130 -17.34 -19.07 -9.96
CA PRO A 130 -17.44 -18.73 -11.39
C PRO A 130 -16.61 -17.50 -11.75
N VAL A 131 -16.20 -17.36 -13.02
CA VAL A 131 -15.50 -16.16 -13.51
C VAL A 131 -16.34 -14.89 -13.39
N THR A 132 -17.68 -15.03 -13.38
CA THR A 132 -18.62 -13.91 -13.22
C THR A 132 -18.47 -13.19 -11.88
N PHE A 133 -17.91 -13.86 -10.86
CA PHE A 133 -17.56 -13.22 -9.60
C PHE A 133 -16.64 -12.00 -9.82
N LEU A 134 -15.67 -12.10 -10.75
CA LEU A 134 -14.75 -11.00 -11.06
C LEU A 134 -15.46 -9.82 -11.71
N SER A 135 -16.37 -10.08 -12.66
CA SER A 135 -17.15 -9.02 -13.31
C SER A 135 -18.13 -8.32 -12.36
N GLU A 136 -18.66 -9.05 -11.37
CA GLU A 136 -19.56 -8.50 -10.35
C GLU A 136 -18.79 -7.78 -9.23
N LEU A 137 -17.49 -8.03 -9.10
CA LEU A 137 -16.68 -7.51 -8.01
C LEU A 137 -16.67 -5.98 -7.99
N ARG A 138 -16.51 -5.33 -9.14
CA ARG A 138 -16.56 -3.87 -9.25
C ARG A 138 -17.90 -3.32 -8.74
N SER A 139 -19.01 -3.91 -9.15
CA SER A 139 -20.36 -3.48 -8.74
C SER A 139 -20.58 -3.66 -7.24
N ASN A 140 -20.03 -4.73 -6.64
CA ASN A 140 -20.10 -4.95 -5.19
C ASN A 140 -19.28 -3.92 -4.38
N LEU A 141 -18.21 -3.38 -4.96
CA LEU A 141 -17.37 -2.36 -4.31
C LEU A 141 -17.91 -0.94 -4.47
N GLN A 142 -18.77 -0.71 -5.46
CA GLN A 142 -19.33 0.60 -5.78
C GLN A 142 -20.63 0.85 -4.99
N VAL A 143 -20.74 2.03 -4.36
CA VAL A 143 -21.90 2.41 -3.52
C VAL A 143 -22.68 3.62 -4.04
N SER A 144 -22.04 4.43 -4.87
CA SER A 144 -22.64 5.64 -5.46
C SER A 144 -22.09 5.84 -6.87
N ASN A 145 -22.65 6.80 -7.60
CA ASN A 145 -22.07 7.34 -8.83
C ASN A 145 -21.40 8.70 -8.62
N GLU A 146 -21.51 9.28 -7.42
CA GLU A 146 -20.94 10.57 -7.06
C GLU A 146 -19.39 10.53 -7.03
N PRO A 147 -18.71 11.43 -7.75
CA PRO A 147 -17.25 11.51 -7.72
C PRO A 147 -16.71 11.74 -6.30
N GLY A 148 -15.67 10.99 -5.91
CA GLY A 148 -15.03 11.11 -4.59
C GLY A 148 -15.77 10.42 -3.43
N ASN A 149 -16.93 9.81 -3.71
CA ASN A 149 -17.66 8.95 -2.78
C ASN A 149 -18.25 7.73 -3.51
N ARG A 150 -17.61 7.32 -4.62
CA ARG A 150 -18.15 6.30 -5.53
C ARG A 150 -18.03 4.89 -4.96
N TYR A 151 -16.98 4.64 -4.16
CA TYR A 151 -16.60 3.31 -3.67
C TYR A 151 -16.67 3.18 -2.15
N ASN A 152 -16.98 1.97 -1.68
CA ASN A 152 -16.84 1.60 -0.28
C ASN A 152 -15.37 1.33 0.04
N ILE A 153 -14.68 2.36 0.55
CA ILE A 153 -13.24 2.30 0.88
C ILE A 153 -12.95 1.19 1.88
N GLN A 154 -13.79 1.03 2.91
CA GLN A 154 -13.60 0.00 3.94
C GLN A 154 -13.71 -1.40 3.37
N LEU A 155 -14.65 -1.64 2.45
CA LEU A 155 -14.80 -2.92 1.77
C LEU A 155 -13.60 -3.22 0.85
N ILE A 156 -13.07 -2.21 0.13
CA ILE A 156 -11.84 -2.36 -0.67
C ILE A 156 -10.66 -2.73 0.24
N ASN A 157 -10.47 -2.01 1.35
CA ASN A 157 -9.40 -2.29 2.31
C ASN A 157 -9.50 -3.70 2.89
N ALA A 158 -10.70 -4.13 3.27
CA ALA A 158 -10.98 -5.45 3.81
C ALA A 158 -10.74 -6.56 2.77
N LEU A 159 -11.23 -6.38 1.54
CA LEU A 159 -11.03 -7.31 0.43
C LEU A 159 -9.54 -7.50 0.15
N VAL A 160 -8.79 -6.42 0.00
CA VAL A 160 -7.36 -6.48 -0.33
C VAL A 160 -6.57 -7.20 0.75
N LEU A 161 -6.76 -6.82 2.02
CA LEU A 161 -6.07 -7.49 3.12
C LEU A 161 -6.48 -8.95 3.24
N TYR A 162 -7.78 -9.26 3.12
CA TYR A 162 -8.29 -10.61 3.21
C TYR A 162 -7.70 -11.52 2.12
N VAL A 163 -7.80 -11.11 0.85
CA VAL A 163 -7.24 -11.86 -0.29
C VAL A 163 -5.75 -12.09 -0.12
N GLY A 164 -4.99 -11.07 0.29
CA GLY A 164 -3.55 -11.22 0.55
C GLY A 164 -3.24 -12.20 1.68
N THR A 165 -3.95 -12.14 2.80
CA THR A 165 -3.75 -13.09 3.92
C THR A 165 -4.10 -14.53 3.53
N GLN A 166 -5.17 -14.73 2.76
CA GLN A 166 -5.53 -16.05 2.24
C GLN A 166 -4.48 -16.57 1.24
N ALA A 167 -3.95 -15.69 0.39
CA ALA A 167 -2.90 -16.05 -0.56
C ALA A 167 -1.62 -16.49 0.14
N ILE A 168 -1.16 -15.74 1.16
CA ILE A 168 0.01 -16.11 1.97
C ILE A 168 -0.21 -17.47 2.62
N ALA A 169 -1.35 -17.70 3.26
CA ALA A 169 -1.68 -18.98 3.89
C ALA A 169 -1.70 -20.13 2.86
N HIS A 170 -2.29 -19.91 1.69
CA HIS A 170 -2.33 -20.89 0.60
C HIS A 170 -0.94 -21.27 0.09
N ILE A 171 -0.05 -20.28 -0.07
CA ILE A 171 1.34 -20.50 -0.51
C ILE A 171 2.12 -21.28 0.55
N HIS A 172 1.99 -20.92 1.83
CA HIS A 172 2.62 -21.64 2.94
C HIS A 172 2.12 -23.10 3.04
N ASN A 173 0.83 -23.34 2.84
CA ASN A 173 0.25 -24.69 2.84
C ASN A 173 0.77 -25.56 1.70
N LYS A 174 1.25 -24.96 0.59
CA LYS A 174 1.96 -25.65 -0.49
C LYS A 174 3.45 -25.88 -0.20
N GLY A 175 3.95 -25.52 0.99
CA GLY A 175 5.36 -25.65 1.37
C GLY A 175 6.28 -24.64 0.67
N SER A 176 5.74 -23.53 0.17
CA SER A 176 6.49 -22.46 -0.48
C SER A 176 6.38 -21.15 0.30
N THR A 177 7.22 -20.16 -0.01
CA THR A 177 7.13 -18.79 0.51
C THR A 177 6.64 -17.83 -0.58
N PRO A 178 5.96 -16.72 -0.22
CA PRO A 178 5.59 -15.68 -1.18
C PRO A 178 6.82 -15.14 -1.91
N SER A 179 6.76 -15.07 -3.24
CA SER A 179 7.78 -14.50 -4.12
C SER A 179 7.13 -14.06 -5.43
N MET A 180 7.87 -13.37 -6.31
CA MET A 180 7.35 -12.96 -7.63
C MET A 180 6.81 -14.12 -8.48
N SER A 181 7.27 -15.35 -8.27
CA SER A 181 6.81 -16.52 -9.04
C SER A 181 5.70 -17.32 -8.35
N THR A 182 5.60 -17.25 -7.02
CA THR A 182 4.62 -18.06 -6.27
C THR A 182 3.30 -17.34 -6.03
N ILE A 183 3.27 -16.01 -6.09
CA ILE A 183 2.03 -15.22 -5.93
C ILE A 183 1.14 -15.22 -7.18
N THR A 184 1.70 -15.57 -8.34
CA THR A 184 1.05 -15.43 -9.65
C THR A 184 0.16 -16.64 -9.97
N HIS A 185 -0.63 -16.51 -11.06
CA HIS A 185 -1.48 -17.59 -11.59
C HIS A 185 -2.37 -18.28 -10.54
N SER A 186 -2.92 -17.49 -9.62
CA SER A 186 -3.78 -17.96 -8.53
C SER A 186 -5.08 -17.16 -8.51
N ALA A 187 -6.16 -17.75 -7.94
CA ALA A 187 -7.44 -17.06 -7.78
C ALA A 187 -7.31 -15.72 -7.03
N HIS A 188 -6.33 -15.62 -6.13
CA HIS A 188 -6.01 -14.39 -5.40
C HIS A 188 -5.47 -13.30 -6.34
N MET A 189 -4.56 -13.66 -7.24
CA MET A 189 -4.00 -12.72 -8.20
C MET A 189 -4.98 -12.36 -9.31
N ASP A 190 -5.87 -13.28 -9.69
CA ASP A 190 -6.95 -12.98 -10.65
C ASP A 190 -7.82 -11.82 -10.14
N ILE A 191 -8.13 -11.80 -8.84
CA ILE A 191 -8.86 -10.70 -8.20
C ILE A 191 -8.08 -9.39 -8.34
N PHE A 192 -6.79 -9.38 -8.01
CA PHE A 192 -5.99 -8.15 -8.06
C PHE A 192 -5.76 -7.63 -9.48
N GLN A 193 -5.49 -8.51 -10.44
CA GLN A 193 -5.36 -8.14 -11.85
C GLN A 193 -6.70 -7.61 -12.39
N ASN A 194 -7.81 -8.27 -12.07
CA ASN A 194 -9.14 -7.80 -12.47
C ASN A 194 -9.45 -6.42 -11.88
N LEU A 195 -9.18 -6.18 -10.59
CA LEU A 195 -9.38 -4.87 -9.97
C LEU A 195 -8.47 -3.80 -10.58
N ALA A 196 -7.22 -4.14 -10.94
CA ALA A 196 -6.31 -3.20 -11.59
C ALA A 196 -6.82 -2.79 -12.99
N VAL A 197 -7.46 -3.68 -13.74
CA VAL A 197 -7.93 -3.39 -15.10
C VAL A 197 -9.35 -2.79 -15.11
N ASP A 198 -10.28 -3.39 -14.38
CA ASP A 198 -11.72 -3.11 -14.51
C ASP A 198 -12.19 -1.90 -13.69
N LEU A 199 -11.47 -1.52 -12.62
CA LEU A 199 -11.78 -0.30 -11.89
C LEU A 199 -11.43 0.96 -12.69
N ASP A 200 -12.23 2.01 -12.48
CA ASP A 200 -11.91 3.34 -12.97
C ASP A 200 -10.74 3.96 -12.17
N THR A 201 -10.33 5.18 -12.55
CA THR A 201 -9.19 5.88 -11.92
C THR A 201 -9.37 6.05 -10.40
N GLU A 202 -10.59 6.31 -9.92
CA GLU A 202 -10.90 6.48 -8.49
C GLU A 202 -10.78 5.13 -7.76
N GLY A 203 -11.44 4.10 -8.28
CA GLY A 203 -11.40 2.76 -7.69
C GLY A 203 -9.99 2.20 -7.68
N ARG A 204 -9.24 2.34 -8.78
CA ARG A 204 -7.85 1.88 -8.87
C ARG A 204 -6.95 2.62 -7.88
N TYR A 205 -7.14 3.92 -7.71
CA TYR A 205 -6.39 4.70 -6.72
C TYR A 205 -6.64 4.19 -5.28
N LEU A 206 -7.89 3.89 -4.92
CA LEU A 206 -8.25 3.33 -3.62
C LEU A 206 -7.70 1.91 -3.42
N PHE A 207 -7.80 1.06 -4.44
CA PHE A 207 -7.25 -0.30 -4.45
C PHE A 207 -5.74 -0.31 -4.24
N LEU A 208 -4.99 0.49 -5.01
CA LEU A 208 -3.53 0.60 -4.88
C LEU A 208 -3.14 1.20 -3.53
N ASN A 209 -3.93 2.14 -3.00
CA ASN A 209 -3.75 2.65 -1.65
C ASN A 209 -3.93 1.58 -0.57
N ALA A 210 -4.88 0.65 -0.75
CA ALA A 210 -5.13 -0.46 0.16
C ALA A 210 -3.95 -1.45 0.18
N ILE A 211 -3.35 -1.73 -0.98
CA ILE A 211 -2.08 -2.50 -1.10
C ILE A 211 -0.95 -1.75 -0.40
N ALA A 212 -0.76 -0.46 -0.71
CA ALA A 212 0.33 0.35 -0.18
C ALA A 212 0.27 0.52 1.35
N ASN A 213 -0.90 0.40 1.99
CA ASN A 213 -1.02 0.37 3.45
C ASN A 213 -0.34 -0.82 4.11
N GLN A 214 -0.10 -1.88 3.35
CA GLN A 214 0.53 -3.09 3.88
C GLN A 214 2.06 -3.05 3.76
N LEU A 215 2.61 -2.08 3.02
CA LEU A 215 4.05 -1.89 2.81
C LEU A 215 4.72 -1.24 4.03
N ARG A 216 4.80 -1.97 5.15
CA ARG A 216 5.27 -1.47 6.46
C ARG A 216 6.64 -2.03 6.82
N TYR A 217 6.88 -2.46 8.05
CA TYR A 217 8.12 -3.11 8.46
C TYR A 217 8.27 -4.53 7.85
N PRO A 218 9.45 -5.19 7.90
CA PRO A 218 9.63 -6.56 7.44
C PRO A 218 8.65 -7.53 8.12
N ASN A 219 7.72 -8.06 7.33
CA ASN A 219 6.74 -9.08 7.71
C ASN A 219 6.16 -9.72 6.44
N SER A 220 5.41 -10.81 6.60
CA SER A 220 4.88 -11.55 5.44
C SER A 220 3.87 -10.78 4.60
N HIS A 221 3.10 -9.86 5.19
CA HIS A 221 2.17 -9.01 4.43
C HIS A 221 2.95 -8.00 3.60
N THR A 222 3.90 -7.29 4.21
CA THR A 222 4.77 -6.34 3.52
C THR A 222 5.44 -6.99 2.31
N HIS A 223 6.00 -8.20 2.48
CA HIS A 223 6.65 -8.91 1.40
C HIS A 223 5.67 -9.29 0.28
N TYR A 224 4.55 -9.93 0.63
CA TYR A 224 3.52 -10.33 -0.34
C TYR A 224 2.96 -9.14 -1.13
N PHE A 225 2.62 -8.04 -0.45
CA PHE A 225 2.08 -6.86 -1.11
C PHE A 225 3.12 -6.06 -1.89
N SER A 226 4.40 -6.11 -1.49
CA SER A 226 5.50 -5.57 -2.31
C SER A 226 5.62 -6.33 -3.62
N CYS A 227 5.64 -7.67 -3.57
CA CYS A 227 5.66 -8.50 -4.77
C CYS A 227 4.40 -8.28 -5.63
N THR A 228 3.23 -8.17 -5.01
CA THR A 228 1.97 -7.90 -5.72
C THR A 228 2.00 -6.56 -6.44
N MET A 229 2.45 -5.48 -5.78
CA MET A 229 2.52 -4.15 -6.38
C MET A 229 3.45 -4.13 -7.61
N LEU A 230 4.63 -4.74 -7.48
CA LEU A 230 5.62 -4.82 -8.54
C LEU A 230 5.15 -5.72 -9.70
N TYR A 231 4.48 -6.84 -9.40
CA TYR A 231 3.89 -7.71 -10.40
C TYR A 231 2.79 -7.00 -11.19
N LEU A 232 1.89 -6.26 -10.52
CA LEU A 232 0.87 -5.47 -11.19
C LEU A 232 1.46 -4.38 -12.10
N PHE A 233 2.63 -3.82 -11.74
CA PHE A 233 3.35 -2.88 -12.61
C PHE A 233 3.94 -3.59 -13.84
N ALA A 234 4.57 -4.75 -13.65
CA ALA A 234 5.22 -5.51 -14.73
C ALA A 234 4.22 -6.07 -15.75
N GLU A 235 3.07 -6.56 -15.29
CA GLU A 235 2.03 -7.18 -16.12
C GLU A 235 0.91 -6.20 -16.54
N ALA A 236 1.11 -4.90 -16.32
CA ALA A 236 0.14 -3.91 -16.73
C ALA A 236 0.06 -3.82 -18.26
N ASN A 237 -1.14 -3.99 -18.81
CA ASN A 237 -1.39 -3.82 -20.24
C ASN A 237 -1.55 -2.36 -20.67
N THR A 238 -1.60 -1.42 -19.73
CA THR A 238 -1.73 0.02 -20.01
C THR A 238 -0.83 0.84 -19.10
N GLU A 239 -0.19 1.88 -19.64
CA GLU A 239 0.65 2.78 -18.86
C GLU A 239 -0.12 3.50 -17.75
N ALA A 240 -1.43 3.70 -17.90
CA ALA A 240 -2.25 4.32 -16.86
C ALA A 240 -2.21 3.55 -15.52
N ILE A 241 -2.07 2.22 -15.53
CA ILE A 241 -1.91 1.42 -14.31
C ILE A 241 -0.52 1.65 -13.71
N GLN A 242 0.52 1.65 -14.55
CA GLN A 242 1.91 1.88 -14.15
C GLN A 242 2.12 3.28 -13.56
N GLU A 243 1.53 4.30 -14.19
CA GLU A 243 1.51 5.67 -13.71
C GLU A 243 0.81 5.77 -12.35
N GLN A 244 -0.35 5.13 -12.18
CA GLN A 244 -1.07 5.18 -10.89
C GLN A 244 -0.33 4.44 -9.78
N ILE A 245 0.30 3.30 -10.06
CA ILE A 245 1.18 2.62 -9.09
C ILE A 245 2.31 3.55 -8.67
N THR A 246 2.99 4.15 -9.65
CA THR A 246 4.09 5.08 -9.42
C THR A 246 3.63 6.28 -8.59
N ARG A 247 2.49 6.87 -8.92
CA ARG A 247 1.89 7.98 -8.19
C ARG A 247 1.61 7.62 -6.73
N VAL A 248 1.01 6.47 -6.45
CA VAL A 248 0.68 6.03 -5.08
C VAL A 248 1.95 5.80 -4.25
N LEU A 249 3.01 5.24 -4.85
CA LEU A 249 4.29 5.06 -4.15
C LEU A 249 4.97 6.41 -3.92
N LEU A 250 5.03 7.25 -4.95
CA LEU A 250 5.74 8.53 -4.92
C LEU A 250 5.08 9.56 -4.01
N GLU A 251 3.74 9.70 -4.06
CA GLU A 251 3.02 10.67 -3.20
C GLU A 251 3.28 10.42 -1.71
N ARG A 252 3.55 9.15 -1.33
CA ARG A 252 3.90 8.74 0.03
C ARG A 252 5.37 8.96 0.39
N LEU A 253 6.24 9.21 -0.59
CA LEU A 253 7.68 9.45 -0.39
C LEU A 253 8.06 10.94 -0.45
N ILE A 254 7.30 11.76 -1.19
CA ILE A 254 7.57 13.20 -1.30
C ILE A 254 7.20 14.02 -0.06
N VAL A 255 6.47 13.41 0.87
CA VAL A 255 6.13 14.03 2.16
C VAL A 255 7.30 13.96 3.14
N ASN A 256 7.19 14.71 4.23
CA ASN A 256 8.20 14.68 5.29
C ASN A 256 8.26 13.29 5.94
N ARG A 257 9.45 12.95 6.45
CA ARG A 257 9.65 11.75 7.27
C ARG A 257 8.61 11.67 8.42
N PRO A 258 8.23 10.47 8.86
CA PRO A 258 8.80 9.17 8.49
C PRO A 258 8.23 8.57 7.19
N HIS A 259 8.94 7.57 6.65
CA HIS A 259 8.51 6.78 5.50
C HIS A 259 8.46 5.30 5.89
N PRO A 260 7.41 4.53 5.53
CA PRO A 260 7.36 3.11 5.80
C PRO A 260 8.50 2.34 5.10
N TRP A 261 9.09 1.36 5.79
CA TRP A 261 10.24 0.61 5.27
C TRP A 261 9.92 -0.13 3.96
N GLY A 262 8.82 -0.87 3.93
CA GLY A 262 8.37 -1.65 2.78
C GLY A 262 8.02 -0.76 1.59
N LEU A 263 7.47 0.43 1.84
CA LEU A 263 7.22 1.42 0.79
C LEU A 263 8.52 1.83 0.09
N LEU A 264 9.57 2.13 0.85
CA LEU A 264 10.88 2.44 0.30
C LEU A 264 11.45 1.25 -0.48
N ILE A 265 11.41 0.04 0.09
CA ILE A 265 11.89 -1.17 -0.57
C ILE A 265 11.19 -1.42 -1.90
N THR A 266 9.86 -1.36 -1.93
CA THR A 266 9.07 -1.54 -3.16
C THR A 266 9.43 -0.49 -4.21
N PHE A 267 9.54 0.78 -3.81
CA PHE A 267 9.89 1.86 -4.74
C PHE A 267 11.32 1.75 -5.26
N ILE A 268 12.29 1.42 -4.39
CA ILE A 268 13.69 1.21 -4.77
C ILE A 268 13.79 0.05 -5.77
N GLU A 269 13.12 -1.08 -5.51
CA GLU A 269 13.12 -2.23 -6.43
C GLU A 269 12.55 -1.85 -7.80
N LEU A 270 11.44 -1.09 -7.82
CA LEU A 270 10.80 -0.63 -9.05
C LEU A 270 11.76 0.20 -9.93
N ILE A 271 12.50 1.13 -9.33
CA ILE A 271 13.38 2.05 -10.08
C ILE A 271 14.78 1.49 -10.37
N LYS A 272 15.24 0.49 -9.60
CA LYS A 272 16.58 -0.10 -9.74
C LYS A 272 16.61 -1.32 -10.64
N ASN A 273 15.58 -2.16 -10.59
CA ASN A 273 15.59 -3.41 -11.31
C ASN A 273 15.25 -3.15 -12.80
N PRO A 274 16.20 -3.39 -13.72
CA PRO A 274 16.00 -3.08 -15.14
C PRO A 274 14.87 -3.90 -15.78
N ALA A 275 14.43 -5.00 -15.13
CA ALA A 275 13.30 -5.79 -15.60
C ALA A 275 11.99 -4.99 -15.72
N PHE A 276 11.79 -3.96 -14.87
CA PHE A 276 10.59 -3.12 -14.91
C PHE A 276 10.67 -2.01 -15.96
N LYS A 277 11.87 -1.74 -16.51
CA LYS A 277 12.13 -0.67 -17.48
C LYS A 277 11.53 0.68 -17.05
N PHE A 278 11.57 0.97 -15.75
CA PHE A 278 10.86 2.12 -15.16
C PHE A 278 11.18 3.44 -15.89
N TRP A 279 12.47 3.69 -16.16
CA TRP A 279 12.94 4.92 -16.78
C TRP A 279 12.64 5.04 -18.28
N SER A 280 12.09 4.01 -18.92
CA SER A 280 11.72 4.08 -20.35
C SER A 280 10.25 4.45 -20.58
N HIS A 281 9.43 4.56 -19.53
CA HIS A 281 8.00 4.88 -19.67
C HIS A 281 7.77 6.38 -19.85
N ASP A 282 6.80 6.75 -20.68
CA ASP A 282 6.56 8.16 -21.07
C ASP A 282 6.13 9.03 -19.87
N PHE A 283 5.36 8.47 -18.94
CA PHE A 283 4.90 9.21 -17.75
C PHE A 283 6.04 9.63 -16.81
N VAL A 284 7.21 9.02 -16.89
CA VAL A 284 8.40 9.43 -16.11
C VAL A 284 9.01 10.73 -16.68
N HIS A 285 8.82 10.97 -17.98
CA HIS A 285 9.36 12.10 -18.73
C HIS A 285 8.31 13.17 -19.08
N CYS A 286 7.08 13.02 -18.58
CA CYS A 286 5.96 13.88 -18.97
C CYS A 286 6.14 15.36 -18.55
N ALA A 287 6.95 15.63 -17.53
CA ALA A 287 7.31 16.99 -17.11
C ALA A 287 8.72 17.02 -16.47
N PRO A 288 9.53 18.07 -16.73
CA PRO A 288 10.86 18.21 -16.14
C PRO A 288 10.86 18.18 -14.61
N GLU A 289 9.79 18.65 -13.97
CA GLU A 289 9.63 18.62 -12.51
C GLU A 289 9.47 17.20 -11.99
N ILE A 290 8.74 16.35 -12.71
CA ILE A 290 8.51 14.94 -12.36
C ILE A 290 9.80 14.15 -12.53
N GLU A 291 10.53 14.39 -13.63
CA GLU A 291 11.83 13.77 -13.87
C GLU A 291 12.84 14.14 -12.77
N LYS A 292 12.94 15.43 -12.43
CA LYS A 292 13.80 15.91 -11.32
C LYS A 292 13.40 15.33 -9.97
N LEU A 293 12.10 15.12 -9.74
CA LEU A 293 11.60 14.51 -8.52
C LEU A 293 12.07 13.05 -8.41
N PHE A 294 11.89 12.27 -9.48
CA PHE A 294 12.39 10.91 -9.54
C PHE A 294 13.91 10.84 -9.38
N GLN A 295 14.65 11.73 -10.06
CA GLN A 295 16.10 11.87 -9.91
C GLN A 295 16.51 12.16 -8.47
N SER A 296 15.80 13.05 -7.78
CA SER A 296 16.09 13.42 -6.39
C SER A 296 15.89 12.23 -5.45
N VAL A 297 14.76 11.51 -5.60
CA VAL A 297 14.50 10.30 -4.81
C VAL A 297 15.53 9.22 -5.17
N ALA A 298 15.79 8.98 -6.44
CA ALA A 298 16.81 8.06 -6.95
C ALA A 298 18.21 8.34 -6.37
N GLN A 299 18.65 9.60 -6.35
CA GLN A 299 19.94 9.99 -5.80
C GLN A 299 20.00 9.79 -4.28
N CYS A 300 18.92 10.12 -3.56
CA CYS A 300 18.81 9.80 -2.13
C CYS A 300 18.86 8.28 -1.88
N CYS A 301 18.35 7.47 -2.81
CA CYS A 301 18.25 6.03 -2.66
C CYS A 301 19.45 5.22 -3.16
N MET A 302 20.21 5.72 -4.13
CA MET A 302 21.20 4.93 -4.89
C MET A 302 22.64 5.45 -4.82
N GLY A 303 22.86 6.66 -4.30
CA GLY A 303 24.15 7.35 -4.42
C GLY A 303 24.43 7.83 -5.86
N GLN A 304 25.12 8.95 -6.00
CA GLN A 304 25.22 9.70 -7.28
C GLN A 304 25.71 8.89 -8.48
N LYS A 305 26.72 8.01 -8.31
CA LYS A 305 27.33 7.25 -9.41
C LYS A 305 26.45 6.12 -9.96
N GLN A 306 25.68 5.43 -9.11
CA GLN A 306 24.78 4.35 -9.55
C GLN A 306 23.52 4.91 -10.20
N ALA A 307 23.00 6.04 -9.71
CA ALA A 307 21.85 6.70 -10.31
C ALA A 307 22.12 7.11 -11.78
N GLN A 308 23.28 7.73 -12.06
CA GLN A 308 23.65 8.10 -13.43
C GLN A 308 23.76 6.90 -14.38
N GLN A 309 24.34 5.78 -13.96
CA GLN A 309 24.48 4.60 -14.83
C GLN A 309 23.14 3.92 -15.17
N VAL A 310 22.21 3.84 -14.22
CA VAL A 310 20.87 3.25 -14.46
C VAL A 310 20.06 4.13 -15.40
N MET A 311 20.24 5.45 -15.33
CA MET A 311 19.54 6.42 -16.17
C MET A 311 20.15 6.57 -17.57
N GLU A 312 21.48 6.55 -17.68
CA GLU A 312 22.21 6.67 -18.96
C GLU A 312 22.18 5.37 -19.77
N GLY A 313 22.12 4.20 -19.11
CA GLY A 313 22.06 2.88 -19.77
C GLY A 313 20.80 2.64 -20.61
N THR A 314 19.78 3.49 -20.50
CA THR A 314 18.54 3.44 -21.28
C THR A 314 18.45 4.48 -22.41
N GLY A 315 19.42 5.39 -22.52
CA GLY A 315 19.44 6.45 -23.54
C GLY A 315 20.15 6.06 -24.85
N ALA A 316 20.69 4.85 -24.95
CA ALA A 316 21.38 4.36 -26.14
C ALA A 316 20.76 3.03 -26.60
N SER A 317 19.62 3.10 -27.28
CA SER A 317 19.09 2.05 -28.17
C SER A 317 18.13 2.69 -29.17
#